data_AF-A0A0L0HBZ1-F1
#
_entry.id   AF-A0A0L0HBZ1-F1
#
_cell.length_a   1.000
_cell.length_b   1.000
_cell.length_c   1.000
_cell.angle_alpha   90.00
_cell.angle_beta   90.00
_cell.angle_gamma   90.00
#
_symmetry.space_group_name_H-M   'P 1'
#
loop_
_entity.id
_entity.type
_entity.pdbx_description
1 polymer ?
#
loop_
_entity_poly.entity_id
_entity_poly.type
_entity_poly.pdbx_seq_one_letter_code
_entity_poly.pdbx_strand_id
1 'polypeptide(L)'
;MRIPFHHGILSRPSGPQLSFLYRTRTIAMARCLTTTTSHSDATVRYEGQTPLLTLTVSNGAKTAFRISPLKPVSVLLEQIKEEDPNIKEIAVYDLPKENEKDKGFRWARSTQISHVLSRSLHRGGFVLLVNNTQLLHVHVPTFEARVSPLRHELESVENQLVPLRDTKKALDEKAHRSSVRIAWLGLGALCAQWGIMARLTWWEYSWDVMEPISYFIGAGTGILGYMFYVVTSKEYTYEALAEVTATKHQIRLYKRKNFDLAKMVELERRAQRLRLQIEVIRKEYQPTREMLEEVDAGVRVEAT
;
A
#
# COMPACT_ATOMS: atom_id res chain seq x y z
N MET A 1 2.67 48.45 56.66
CA MET A 1 3.71 48.54 55.62
C MET A 1 3.04 48.46 54.25
N ARG A 2 2.82 49.62 53.62
CA ARG A 2 3.27 50.02 52.25
C ARG A 2 2.68 49.20 51.08
N ILE A 3 2.09 49.71 49.99
CA ILE A 3 1.51 50.95 49.42
C ILE A 3 0.72 50.43 48.17
N PRO A 4 -0.42 51.01 47.75
CA PRO A 4 -1.17 50.59 46.55
C PRO A 4 -0.61 51.20 45.25
N PHE A 5 -0.80 50.53 44.10
CA PHE A 5 -0.48 51.10 42.78
C PHE A 5 -1.71 51.08 41.85
N HIS A 6 -2.20 52.29 41.56
CA HIS A 6 -3.00 52.64 40.38
C HIS A 6 -2.06 52.90 39.20
N HIS A 7 -2.42 52.44 38.00
CA HIS A 7 -2.14 53.00 36.66
C HIS A 7 -2.72 51.98 35.67
N GLY A 8 -3.37 52.29 34.55
CA GLY A 8 -3.68 53.52 33.86
C GLY A 8 -4.38 53.09 32.57
N ILE A 9 -5.47 53.77 32.23
CA ILE A 9 -6.23 53.58 30.99
C ILE A 9 -5.34 54.05 29.84
N LEU A 10 -5.05 53.17 28.88
CA LEU A 10 -4.49 53.55 27.58
C LEU A 10 -5.24 52.78 26.48
N SER A 11 -6.12 53.54 25.84
CA SER A 11 -6.81 53.28 24.59
C SER A 11 -5.84 52.79 23.51
N ARG A 12 -6.25 51.76 22.75
CA ARG A 12 -5.65 51.46 21.43
C ARG A 12 -6.76 51.32 20.38
N PRO A 13 -6.50 51.77 19.15
CA PRO A 13 -7.52 52.21 18.21
C PRO A 13 -8.16 51.04 17.46
N SER A 14 -9.44 51.24 17.13
CA SER A 14 -10.20 50.52 16.13
C SER A 14 -9.54 50.65 14.76
N GLY A 15 -8.79 49.62 14.35
CA GLY A 15 -8.38 49.41 12.97
C GLY A 15 -9.57 48.86 12.15
N PRO A 16 -9.70 49.23 10.86
CA PRO A 16 -10.85 48.86 10.05
C PRO A 16 -10.87 47.36 9.77
N GLN A 17 -12.00 46.73 10.13
CA GLN A 17 -12.41 45.41 9.68
C GLN A 17 -12.44 45.40 8.14
N LEU A 18 -11.44 44.76 7.52
CA LEU A 18 -11.45 44.43 6.10
C LEU A 18 -12.53 43.37 5.86
N SER A 19 -13.76 43.86 5.67
CA SER A 19 -14.87 43.10 5.12
C SER A 19 -14.56 42.80 3.64
N PHE A 20 -13.90 41.66 3.40
CA PHE A 20 -13.88 41.06 2.07
C PHE A 20 -15.32 40.67 1.70
N LEU A 21 -15.98 41.56 0.97
CA LEU A 21 -17.26 41.27 0.32
C LEU A 21 -17.04 40.16 -0.70
N TYR A 22 -17.28 38.91 -0.28
CA TYR A 22 -17.55 37.82 -1.20
C TYR A 22 -18.81 38.18 -1.98
N ARG A 23 -18.62 38.64 -3.21
CA ARG A 23 -19.70 38.82 -4.17
C ARG A 23 -20.14 37.44 -4.65
N THR A 24 -20.97 36.78 -3.85
CA THR A 24 -21.66 35.55 -4.26
C THR A 24 -22.60 35.91 -5.41
N ARG A 25 -22.28 35.45 -6.62
CA ARG A 25 -23.26 35.41 -7.71
C ARG A 25 -24.16 34.21 -7.44
N THR A 26 -25.22 34.45 -6.70
CA THR A 26 -26.30 33.50 -6.45
C THR A 26 -27.07 33.31 -7.76
N ILE A 27 -26.93 32.16 -8.41
CA ILE A 27 -27.88 31.74 -9.44
C ILE A 27 -28.93 30.90 -8.73
N ALA A 28 -30.17 31.40 -8.71
CA ALA A 28 -31.32 30.64 -8.26
C ALA A 28 -31.60 29.51 -9.26
N MET A 29 -31.17 28.29 -8.95
CA MET A 29 -31.71 27.08 -9.57
C MET A 29 -33.14 26.84 -9.05
N ALA A 30 -34.09 27.61 -9.55
CA ALA A 30 -35.52 27.37 -9.36
C ALA A 30 -36.20 27.39 -10.72
N ARG A 31 -36.81 26.25 -11.07
CA ARG A 31 -37.62 25.95 -12.27
C ARG A 31 -36.85 25.80 -13.58
N CYS A 32 -36.48 24.56 -13.89
CA CYS A 32 -37.21 23.80 -14.90
C CYS A 32 -36.87 22.32 -14.74
N LEU A 33 -37.77 21.57 -14.09
CA LEU A 33 -37.88 20.13 -14.31
C LEU A 33 -38.37 19.97 -15.76
N THR A 34 -37.45 19.87 -16.69
CA THR A 34 -37.66 19.12 -17.92
C THR A 34 -36.48 18.18 -18.05
N THR A 35 -36.77 16.90 -17.85
CA THR A 35 -35.92 15.78 -18.23
C THR A 35 -35.72 15.84 -19.75
N THR A 36 -34.70 16.57 -20.19
CA THR A 36 -34.03 16.30 -21.46
C THR A 36 -32.76 15.53 -21.12
N THR A 37 -32.96 14.21 -20.98
CA THR A 37 -31.95 13.17 -21.04
C THR A 37 -31.28 13.21 -22.42
N SER A 38 -30.41 14.20 -22.63
CA SER A 38 -29.40 14.15 -23.68
C SER A 38 -28.18 13.47 -23.07
N HIS A 39 -28.02 12.19 -23.38
CA HIS A 39 -27.04 11.24 -22.84
C HIS A 39 -25.58 11.63 -23.17
N SER A 40 -25.10 12.76 -22.65
CA SER A 40 -23.68 13.10 -22.67
C SER A 40 -22.99 12.36 -21.52
N ASP A 41 -22.58 11.12 -21.77
CA ASP A 41 -21.84 10.27 -20.81
C ASP A 41 -20.49 10.91 -20.49
N ALA A 42 -20.42 11.66 -19.39
CA ALA A 42 -19.16 12.09 -18.81
C ALA A 42 -18.76 11.09 -17.72
N THR A 43 -17.59 10.46 -17.86
CA THR A 43 -17.12 9.45 -16.91
C THR A 43 -15.66 9.66 -16.56
N VAL A 44 -15.31 9.50 -15.29
CA VAL A 44 -13.92 9.41 -14.86
C VAL A 44 -13.50 7.94 -14.89
N ARG A 45 -12.38 7.64 -15.53
CA ARG A 45 -11.72 6.32 -15.47
C ARG A 45 -10.36 6.49 -14.83
N TYR A 46 -9.84 5.44 -14.21
CA TYR A 46 -8.49 5.45 -13.66
C TYR A 46 -7.61 4.54 -14.51
N GLU A 47 -6.56 5.12 -15.08
CA GLU A 47 -5.50 4.35 -15.73
C GLU A 47 -4.29 4.37 -14.79
N GLY A 48 -4.06 3.25 -14.10
CA GLY A 48 -3.11 3.18 -12.99
C GLY A 48 -3.50 4.12 -11.85
N GLN A 49 -2.70 5.16 -11.63
CA GLN A 49 -2.92 6.17 -10.59
C GLN A 49 -3.46 7.51 -11.13
N THR A 50 -3.58 7.68 -12.44
CA THR A 50 -4.04 8.94 -13.02
C THR A 50 -5.52 8.87 -13.41
N PRO A 51 -6.38 9.77 -12.88
CA PRO A 51 -7.74 9.89 -13.35
C PRO A 51 -7.77 10.48 -14.77
N LEU A 52 -8.62 9.92 -15.60
CA LEU A 52 -8.86 10.29 -16.98
C LEU A 52 -10.34 10.64 -17.11
N LEU A 53 -10.64 11.91 -17.40
CA LEU A 53 -11.99 12.38 -17.60
C LEU A 53 -12.37 12.22 -19.07
N THR A 54 -13.35 11.37 -19.35
CA THR A 54 -13.90 11.26 -20.70
C THR A 54 -15.14 12.11 -20.80
N LEU A 55 -15.14 13.10 -21.70
CA LEU A 55 -16.28 13.97 -21.98
C LEU A 55 -16.72 13.83 -23.42
N THR A 56 -18.00 14.10 -23.68
CA THR A 56 -18.50 14.29 -25.04
C THR A 56 -18.35 15.77 -25.39
N VAL A 57 -17.48 16.04 -26.35
CA VAL A 57 -17.19 17.36 -26.90
C VAL A 57 -18.36 17.85 -27.73
N SER A 58 -18.48 19.17 -27.90
CA SER A 58 -19.52 19.82 -28.71
C SER A 58 -19.66 19.25 -30.13
N ASN A 59 -18.57 18.70 -30.68
CA ASN A 59 -18.52 18.05 -31.99
C ASN A 59 -18.99 16.57 -31.99
N GLY A 60 -19.54 16.07 -30.88
CA GLY A 60 -20.03 14.69 -30.73
C GLY A 60 -18.94 13.63 -30.48
N ALA A 61 -17.66 14.00 -30.56
CA ALA A 61 -16.54 13.11 -30.25
C ALA A 61 -16.37 12.90 -28.73
N LYS A 62 -15.98 11.70 -28.32
CA LYS A 62 -15.56 11.42 -26.93
C LYS A 62 -14.07 11.72 -26.80
N THR A 63 -13.70 12.74 -26.04
CA THR A 63 -12.31 13.11 -25.77
C THR A 63 -11.95 12.79 -24.33
N ALA A 64 -10.69 12.43 -24.11
CA ALA A 64 -10.18 12.00 -22.81
C ALA A 64 -9.13 13.00 -22.31
N PHE A 65 -9.41 13.60 -21.15
CA PHE A 65 -8.58 14.61 -20.50
C PHE A 65 -7.85 14.00 -19.32
N ARG A 66 -6.51 14.08 -19.32
CA ARG A 66 -5.70 13.56 -18.22
C ARG A 66 -5.75 14.52 -17.03
N ILE A 67 -6.33 14.05 -15.93
CA ILE A 67 -6.44 14.81 -14.70
C ILE A 67 -5.17 14.60 -13.87
N SER A 68 -4.58 15.70 -13.40
CA SER A 68 -3.53 15.66 -12.38
C SER A 68 -4.14 16.07 -11.03
N PRO A 69 -4.30 15.16 -10.04
CA PRO A 69 -4.97 15.45 -8.77
C PRO A 69 -4.36 16.62 -7.98
N LEU A 70 -3.06 16.83 -8.12
CA LEU A 70 -2.32 17.90 -7.44
C LEU A 70 -2.49 19.28 -8.09
N LYS A 71 -2.99 19.33 -9.34
CA LYS A 71 -3.21 20.60 -10.05
C LYS A 71 -4.55 21.21 -9.64
N PRO A 72 -4.68 22.55 -9.69
CA PRO A 72 -5.95 23.21 -9.44
C PRO A 72 -6.93 22.93 -10.58
N VAL A 73 -8.22 23.01 -10.25
CA VAL A 73 -9.35 22.84 -11.18
C VAL A 73 -9.22 23.75 -12.39
N SER A 74 -8.66 24.96 -12.24
CA SER A 74 -8.43 25.91 -13.33
C SER A 74 -7.70 25.29 -14.52
N VAL A 75 -6.67 24.47 -14.27
CA VAL A 75 -5.86 23.86 -15.33
C VAL A 75 -6.70 22.89 -16.16
N LEU A 76 -7.53 22.09 -15.50
CA LEU A 76 -8.43 21.17 -16.20
C LEU A 76 -9.49 21.93 -17.01
N LEU A 77 -10.04 23.02 -16.45
CA LEU A 77 -11.00 23.85 -17.16
C LEU A 77 -10.38 24.55 -18.37
N GLU A 78 -9.12 24.98 -18.26
CA GLU A 78 -8.36 25.56 -19.37
C GLU A 78 -8.08 24.54 -20.46
N GLN A 79 -7.65 23.33 -20.10
CA GLN A 79 -7.45 22.22 -21.05
C GLN A 79 -8.72 21.88 -21.83
N ILE A 80 -9.89 21.86 -21.16
CA ILE A 80 -11.17 21.61 -21.84
C ILE A 80 -11.53 22.76 -22.79
N LYS A 81 -11.23 24.01 -22.42
CA LYS A 81 -11.48 25.18 -23.28
C LYS A 81 -10.55 25.25 -24.49
N GLU A 82 -9.30 24.83 -24.33
CA GLU A 82 -8.33 24.77 -25.43
C GLU A 82 -8.73 23.74 -26.48
N GLU A 83 -9.25 22.59 -26.04
CA GLU A 83 -9.71 21.52 -26.94
C GLU A 83 -11.02 21.90 -27.66
N ASP A 84 -11.90 22.66 -27.00
CA ASP A 84 -13.25 22.96 -27.47
C ASP A 84 -13.51 24.48 -27.47
N PRO A 85 -13.20 25.21 -28.57
CA PRO A 85 -13.33 26.68 -28.63
C PRO A 85 -14.78 27.17 -28.51
N ASN A 86 -15.76 26.28 -28.69
CA ASN A 86 -17.18 26.56 -28.49
C ASN A 86 -17.55 26.75 -27.01
N ILE A 87 -16.68 26.38 -26.07
CA ILE A 87 -16.91 26.49 -24.63
C ILE A 87 -16.36 27.83 -24.11
N LYS A 88 -17.27 28.81 -23.90
CA LYS A 88 -16.92 30.14 -23.38
C LYS A 88 -16.77 30.15 -21.86
N GLU A 89 -17.72 29.54 -21.15
CA GLU A 89 -17.72 29.43 -19.70
C GLU A 89 -17.87 27.97 -19.27
N ILE A 90 -17.04 27.55 -18.32
CA ILE A 90 -17.10 26.22 -17.72
C ILE A 90 -16.84 26.32 -16.21
N ALA A 91 -17.63 25.59 -15.43
CA ALA A 91 -17.53 25.56 -13.98
C ALA A 91 -17.84 24.18 -13.43
N VAL A 92 -17.18 23.82 -12.32
CA VAL A 92 -17.40 22.56 -11.60
C VAL A 92 -18.32 22.82 -10.42
N TYR A 93 -19.35 21.99 -10.29
CA TYR A 93 -20.32 22.01 -9.19
C TYR A 93 -20.29 20.69 -8.44
N ASP A 94 -20.47 20.75 -7.13
CA ASP A 94 -20.70 19.55 -6.34
C ASP A 94 -22.06 18.94 -6.66
N LEU A 95 -22.17 17.61 -6.57
CA LEU A 95 -23.44 16.94 -6.80
C LEU A 95 -24.35 17.18 -5.59
N PRO A 96 -25.56 17.75 -5.75
CA PRO A 96 -26.48 17.91 -4.63
C PRO A 96 -26.99 16.52 -4.20
N LYS A 97 -27.10 16.30 -2.89
CA LYS A 97 -27.77 15.11 -2.36
C LYS A 97 -29.28 15.29 -2.46
N GLU A 98 -29.98 14.26 -2.92
CA GLU A 98 -31.43 14.29 -3.16
C GLU A 98 -32.27 14.57 -1.89
N ASN A 99 -31.70 14.35 -0.70
CA ASN A 99 -32.37 14.50 0.60
C ASN A 99 -31.93 15.73 1.42
N GLU A 100 -31.03 16.57 0.90
CA GLU A 100 -30.44 17.69 1.64
C GLU A 100 -30.86 19.01 0.98
N LYS A 101 -31.20 20.06 1.76
CA LYS A 101 -31.45 21.43 1.23
C LYS A 101 -30.17 22.09 0.64
N ASP A 102 -29.10 21.31 0.50
CA ASP A 102 -27.79 21.72 0.04
C ASP A 102 -27.85 21.98 -1.47
N LYS A 103 -28.04 23.26 -1.83
CA LYS A 103 -27.94 23.73 -3.20
C LYS A 103 -26.47 23.62 -3.59
N GLY A 104 -26.11 22.55 -4.31
CA GLY A 104 -24.74 22.24 -4.72
C GLY A 104 -23.90 23.47 -5.02
N PHE A 105 -22.71 23.54 -4.44
CA PHE A 105 -21.86 24.72 -4.53
C PHE A 105 -20.92 24.65 -5.73
N ARG A 106 -20.48 25.83 -6.18
CA ARG A 106 -19.45 25.95 -7.23
C ARG A 106 -18.07 25.83 -6.59
N TRP A 107 -17.25 24.92 -7.11
CA TRP A 107 -15.84 24.81 -6.70
C TRP A 107 -15.04 26.03 -7.17
N ALA A 108 -14.11 26.49 -6.32
CA ALA A 108 -13.20 27.56 -6.70
C ALA A 108 -12.21 27.06 -7.77
N ARG A 109 -11.84 27.94 -8.70
CA ARG A 109 -10.86 27.60 -9.75
C ARG A 109 -9.49 27.22 -9.19
N SER A 110 -9.14 27.71 -8.00
CA SER A 110 -7.88 27.42 -7.30
C SER A 110 -7.92 26.14 -6.46
N THR A 111 -9.09 25.53 -6.24
CA THR A 111 -9.18 24.28 -5.48
C THR A 111 -8.44 23.17 -6.20
N GLN A 112 -7.72 22.32 -5.48
CA GLN A 112 -7.04 21.16 -6.07
C GLN A 112 -8.06 20.11 -6.51
N ILE A 113 -7.80 19.46 -7.63
CA ILE A 113 -8.71 18.45 -8.18
C ILE A 113 -8.82 17.22 -7.25
N SER A 114 -7.79 16.94 -6.44
CA SER A 114 -7.80 15.95 -5.37
C SER A 114 -8.98 16.11 -4.40
N HIS A 115 -9.27 17.35 -3.97
CA HIS A 115 -10.38 17.63 -3.06
C HIS A 115 -11.74 17.46 -3.75
N VAL A 116 -11.85 17.88 -5.02
CA VAL A 116 -13.06 17.68 -5.82
C VAL A 116 -13.34 16.19 -5.96
N LEU A 117 -12.34 15.42 -6.41
CA LEU A 117 -12.46 13.97 -6.59
C LEU A 117 -12.81 13.27 -5.27
N SER A 118 -12.09 13.56 -4.17
CA SER A 118 -12.36 12.95 -2.86
C SER A 118 -13.81 13.15 -2.41
N ARG A 119 -14.36 14.36 -2.52
CA ARG A 119 -15.77 14.64 -2.19
C ARG A 119 -16.73 13.95 -3.17
N SER A 120 -16.41 13.96 -4.45
CA SER A 120 -17.21 13.30 -5.50
C SER A 120 -17.25 11.78 -5.38
N LEU A 121 -16.20 11.14 -4.84
CA LEU A 121 -16.17 9.70 -4.61
C LEU A 121 -17.26 9.26 -3.63
N HIS A 122 -17.55 10.08 -2.62
CA HIS A 122 -18.58 9.80 -1.62
C HIS A 122 -20.00 10.12 -2.12
N ARG A 123 -20.14 11.11 -3.01
CA ARG A 123 -21.44 11.53 -3.56
C ARG A 123 -21.79 10.83 -4.89
N GLY A 124 -20.87 10.07 -5.49
CA GLY A 124 -21.07 9.34 -6.74
C GLY A 124 -20.76 10.15 -8.01
N GLY A 125 -20.33 11.41 -7.88
CA GLY A 125 -20.01 12.25 -9.02
C GLY A 125 -19.82 13.73 -8.71
N PHE A 126 -19.65 14.51 -9.77
CA PHE A 126 -19.75 15.97 -9.78
C PHE A 126 -20.40 16.43 -11.08
N VAL A 127 -20.82 17.70 -11.14
CA VAL A 127 -21.49 18.25 -12.32
C VAL A 127 -20.61 19.31 -12.97
N LEU A 128 -20.48 19.26 -14.29
CA LEU A 128 -19.85 20.30 -15.09
C LEU A 128 -20.94 21.16 -15.74
N LEU A 129 -20.90 22.46 -15.49
CA LEU A 129 -21.76 23.42 -16.17
C LEU A 129 -20.99 24.03 -17.34
N VAL A 130 -21.46 23.79 -18.56
CA VAL A 130 -20.89 24.30 -19.81
C VAL A 130 -21.82 25.37 -20.39
N ASN A 131 -21.26 26.53 -20.77
CA ASN A 131 -21.95 27.66 -21.39
C ASN A 131 -23.23 28.12 -20.64
N ASN A 132 -23.27 27.95 -19.31
CA ASN A 132 -24.43 28.23 -18.45
C ASN A 132 -25.76 27.58 -18.91
N THR A 133 -25.70 26.55 -19.75
CA THR A 133 -26.88 25.95 -20.40
C THR A 133 -26.86 24.43 -20.31
N GLN A 134 -25.69 23.80 -20.43
CA GLN A 134 -25.55 22.34 -20.40
C GLN A 134 -24.96 21.87 -19.07
N LEU A 135 -25.66 20.93 -18.41
CA LEU A 135 -25.20 20.25 -17.20
C LEU A 135 -24.73 18.85 -17.59
N LEU A 136 -23.43 18.58 -17.48
CA LEU A 136 -22.87 17.25 -17.67
C LEU A 136 -22.63 16.59 -16.31
N HIS A 137 -23.32 15.48 -16.07
CA HIS A 137 -23.13 14.67 -14.88
C HIS A 137 -21.91 13.77 -15.06
N VAL A 138 -20.85 14.01 -14.29
CA VAL A 138 -19.63 13.23 -14.33
C VAL A 138 -19.71 12.11 -13.30
N HIS A 139 -19.84 10.87 -13.77
CA HIS A 139 -19.81 9.71 -12.89
C HIS A 139 -18.37 9.36 -12.49
N VAL A 140 -18.14 9.21 -11.19
CA VAL A 140 -16.85 8.78 -10.63
C VAL A 140 -16.97 7.32 -10.16
N PRO A 141 -16.01 6.45 -10.49
CA PRO A 141 -16.14 5.02 -10.21
C PRO A 141 -16.11 4.73 -8.71
N THR A 142 -16.95 3.79 -8.28
CA THR A 142 -16.98 3.29 -6.90
C THR A 142 -15.70 2.53 -6.56
N PHE A 143 -15.39 2.44 -5.25
CA PHE A 143 -14.26 1.67 -4.74
C PHE A 143 -14.21 0.25 -5.30
N GLU A 144 -15.34 -0.47 -5.28
CA GLU A 144 -15.40 -1.85 -5.75
C GLU A 144 -15.07 -1.98 -7.25
N ALA A 145 -15.53 -1.03 -8.07
CA ALA A 145 -15.25 -1.02 -9.50
C ALA A 145 -13.76 -0.81 -9.81
N ARG A 146 -13.05 -0.02 -8.99
CA ARG A 146 -11.59 0.14 -9.13
C ARG A 146 -10.80 -1.04 -8.59
N VAL A 147 -11.28 -1.69 -7.54
CA VAL A 147 -10.55 -2.74 -6.83
C VAL A 147 -10.80 -4.14 -7.38
N SER A 148 -11.94 -4.38 -8.03
CA SER A 148 -12.27 -5.70 -8.60
C SER A 148 -11.22 -6.26 -9.58
N PRO A 149 -10.66 -5.51 -10.56
CA PRO A 149 -9.61 -6.05 -11.43
C PRO A 149 -8.33 -6.39 -10.66
N LEU A 150 -7.93 -5.54 -9.70
CA LEU A 150 -6.74 -5.75 -8.89
C LEU A 150 -6.88 -6.97 -7.96
N ARG A 151 -8.07 -7.20 -7.42
CA ARG A 151 -8.38 -8.40 -6.60
C ARG A 151 -8.29 -9.67 -7.43
N HIS A 152 -8.89 -9.66 -8.63
CA HIS A 152 -8.82 -10.80 -9.53
C HIS A 152 -7.37 -11.11 -9.95
N GLU A 153 -6.57 -10.08 -10.24
CA GLU A 153 -5.14 -10.27 -10.52
C GLU A 153 -4.40 -10.82 -9.30
N LEU A 154 -4.65 -10.28 -8.10
CA LEU A 154 -4.04 -10.75 -6.86
C LEU A 154 -4.37 -12.22 -6.59
N GLU A 155 -5.62 -12.61 -6.77
CA GLU A 155 -6.08 -14.00 -6.63
C GLU A 155 -5.36 -14.92 -7.63
N SER A 156 -5.22 -14.50 -8.89
CA SER A 156 -4.49 -15.28 -9.90
C SER A 156 -3.00 -15.48 -9.54
N VAL A 157 -2.36 -14.47 -8.97
CA VAL A 157 -0.96 -14.54 -8.52
C VAL A 157 -0.84 -15.41 -7.27
N GLU A 158 -1.76 -15.28 -6.33
CA GLU A 158 -1.80 -16.06 -5.10
C GLU A 158 -2.01 -17.55 -5.41
N ASN A 159 -2.92 -17.89 -6.33
CA ASN A 159 -3.14 -19.26 -6.81
C ASN A 159 -1.88 -19.89 -7.44
N GLN A 160 -1.05 -19.11 -8.13
CA GLN A 160 0.25 -19.60 -8.63
C GLN A 160 1.30 -19.76 -7.52
N LEU A 161 1.16 -18.99 -6.44
CA LEU A 161 2.12 -18.94 -5.35
C LEU A 161 1.92 -20.05 -4.32
N VAL A 162 0.67 -20.50 -4.09
CA VAL A 162 0.35 -21.63 -3.20
C VAL A 162 1.16 -22.88 -3.53
N PRO A 163 1.15 -23.44 -4.76
CA PRO A 163 1.90 -24.67 -5.05
C PRO A 163 3.42 -24.47 -4.93
N LEU A 164 3.94 -23.27 -5.22
CA LEU A 164 5.35 -22.94 -5.05
C LEU A 164 5.75 -22.91 -3.57
N ARG A 165 4.88 -22.39 -2.70
CA ARG A 165 5.09 -22.39 -1.25
C ARG A 165 5.02 -23.78 -0.65
N ASP A 166 4.06 -24.58 -1.09
CA ASP A 166 3.89 -25.95 -0.60
C ASP A 166 5.08 -26.83 -0.99
N THR A 167 5.53 -26.72 -2.24
CA THR A 167 6.74 -27.42 -2.69
C THR A 167 7.97 -26.94 -1.91
N LYS A 168 8.19 -25.63 -1.77
CA LYS A 168 9.28 -25.08 -0.96
C LYS A 168 9.25 -25.61 0.48
N LYS A 169 8.09 -25.57 1.14
CA LYS A 169 7.91 -26.07 2.51
C LYS A 169 8.26 -27.55 2.64
N ALA A 170 7.81 -28.38 1.70
CA ALA A 170 8.14 -29.81 1.68
C ALA A 170 9.65 -30.07 1.47
N LEU A 171 10.32 -29.25 0.64
CA LEU A 171 11.77 -29.32 0.46
C LEU A 171 12.53 -28.88 1.72
N ASP A 172 12.10 -27.79 2.35
CA ASP A 172 12.73 -27.23 3.53
C ASP A 172 12.62 -28.19 4.71
N GLU A 173 11.45 -28.83 4.88
CA GLU A 173 11.25 -29.87 5.89
C GLU A 173 12.16 -31.09 5.64
N LYS A 174 12.28 -31.54 4.40
CA LYS A 174 13.19 -32.65 4.03
C LYS A 174 14.66 -32.29 4.31
N ALA A 175 15.05 -31.05 4.06
CA ALA A 175 16.39 -30.57 4.37
C ALA A 175 16.64 -30.52 5.88
N HIS A 176 15.67 -30.02 6.65
CA HIS A 176 15.76 -29.96 8.11
C HIS A 176 15.89 -31.35 8.73
N ARG A 177 15.02 -32.30 8.36
CA ARG A 177 15.10 -33.69 8.82
C ARG A 177 16.45 -34.36 8.48
N SER A 178 17.06 -33.97 7.36
CA SER A 178 18.37 -34.49 6.97
C SER A 178 19.50 -33.89 7.82
N SER A 179 19.41 -32.60 8.16
CA SER A 179 20.34 -31.94 9.09
C SER A 179 20.29 -32.58 10.48
N VAL A 180 19.08 -32.83 11.00
CA VAL A 180 18.88 -33.51 12.30
C VAL A 180 19.47 -34.92 12.29
N ARG A 181 19.31 -35.69 11.21
CA ARG A 181 19.93 -37.02 11.09
C ARG A 181 21.46 -36.96 11.12
N ILE A 182 22.07 -35.96 10.50
CA ILE A 182 23.54 -35.78 10.52
C ILE A 182 23.99 -35.44 11.95
N ALA A 183 23.25 -34.61 12.68
CA ALA A 183 23.54 -34.32 14.09
C ALA A 183 23.46 -35.57 14.97
N TRP A 184 22.42 -36.38 14.83
CA TRP A 184 22.30 -37.66 15.53
C TRP A 184 23.39 -38.66 15.16
N LEU A 185 23.79 -38.70 13.90
CA LEU A 185 24.91 -39.54 13.45
C LEU A 185 26.23 -39.09 14.07
N GLY A 186 26.48 -37.78 14.13
CA GLY A 186 27.64 -37.22 14.83
C GLY A 186 27.66 -37.56 16.31
N LEU A 187 26.52 -37.46 16.99
CA LEU A 187 26.37 -37.87 18.39
C LEU A 187 26.63 -39.37 18.57
N GLY A 188 26.06 -40.21 17.71
CA GLY A 188 26.29 -41.66 17.72
C GLY A 188 27.76 -42.02 17.51
N ALA A 189 28.46 -41.31 16.62
CA ALA A 189 29.89 -41.51 16.38
C ALA A 189 30.74 -41.13 17.62
N LEU A 190 30.41 -40.03 18.31
CA LEU A 190 31.09 -39.65 19.55
C LEU A 190 30.86 -40.67 20.67
N CYS A 191 29.64 -41.18 20.82
CA CYS A 191 29.35 -42.25 21.78
C CYS A 191 30.06 -43.55 21.42
N ALA A 192 30.11 -43.93 20.14
CA ALA A 192 30.84 -45.11 19.68
C ALA A 192 32.35 -44.96 19.91
N GLN A 193 32.92 -43.79 19.62
CA GLN A 193 34.31 -43.46 19.90
C GLN A 193 34.62 -43.65 21.40
N TRP A 194 33.76 -43.12 22.28
CA TRP A 194 33.93 -43.28 23.72
C TRP A 194 33.82 -44.75 24.16
N GLY A 195 32.83 -45.48 23.64
CA GLY A 195 32.64 -46.91 23.95
C GLY A 195 33.79 -47.80 23.48
N ILE A 196 34.36 -47.52 22.29
CA ILE A 196 35.55 -48.21 21.77
C ILE A 196 36.73 -47.96 22.71
N MET A 197 36.99 -46.71 23.08
CA MET A 197 38.09 -46.37 24.00
C MET A 197 37.91 -47.05 25.36
N ALA A 198 36.70 -47.05 25.91
CA ALA A 198 36.37 -47.71 27.17
C ALA A 198 36.59 -49.24 27.09
N ARG A 199 36.14 -49.86 25.99
CA ARG A 199 36.30 -51.30 25.76
C ARG A 199 37.77 -51.71 25.66
N LEU A 200 38.57 -50.96 24.89
CA LEU A 200 40.02 -51.22 24.72
C LEU A 200 40.79 -51.03 26.04
N THR A 201 40.43 -50.02 26.83
CA THR A 201 41.15 -49.66 28.06
C THR A 201 40.97 -50.67 29.19
N TRP A 202 39.82 -51.36 29.26
CA TRP A 202 39.52 -52.26 30.38
C TRP A 202 39.82 -53.74 30.13
N TRP A 203 40.02 -54.14 28.88
CA TRP A 203 40.07 -55.56 28.52
C TRP A 203 41.25 -55.92 27.62
N GLU A 204 41.58 -55.11 26.61
CA GLU A 204 42.62 -55.45 25.64
C GLU A 204 43.99 -54.80 25.94
N TYR A 205 44.00 -53.56 26.41
CA TYR A 205 45.23 -52.78 26.59
C TYR A 205 45.28 -52.09 27.96
N SER A 206 46.48 -52.02 28.55
CA SER A 206 46.71 -51.20 29.74
C SER A 206 46.70 -49.70 29.41
N TRP A 207 46.44 -48.88 30.43
CA TRP A 207 46.33 -47.42 30.30
C TRP A 207 47.55 -46.76 29.64
N ASP A 208 48.75 -47.29 29.88
CA ASP A 208 50.03 -46.79 29.33
C ASP A 208 50.08 -46.78 27.79
N VAL A 209 49.39 -47.72 27.13
CA VAL A 209 49.30 -47.78 25.66
C VAL A 209 48.21 -46.84 25.12
N MET A 210 47.14 -46.62 25.89
CA MET A 210 45.97 -45.82 25.48
C MET A 210 46.18 -44.31 25.69
N GLU A 211 47.06 -43.92 26.61
CA GLU A 211 47.39 -42.52 26.91
C GLU A 211 47.76 -41.71 25.64
N PRO A 212 48.77 -42.08 24.84
CA PRO A 212 49.13 -41.31 23.64
C PRO A 212 48.05 -41.35 22.55
N ILE A 213 47.32 -42.46 22.43
CA ILE A 213 46.27 -42.63 21.40
C ILE A 213 45.11 -41.67 21.68
N SER A 214 44.66 -41.59 22.93
CA SER A 214 43.59 -40.69 23.34
C SER A 214 43.96 -39.22 23.11
N TYR A 215 45.23 -38.86 23.34
CA TYR A 215 45.74 -37.52 23.09
C TYR A 215 45.67 -37.15 21.60
N PHE A 216 46.11 -38.02 20.70
CA PHE A 216 46.01 -37.78 19.25
C PHE A 216 44.57 -37.65 18.75
N ILE A 217 43.64 -38.45 19.28
CA ILE A 217 42.23 -38.38 18.91
C ILE A 217 41.59 -37.07 19.41
N GLY A 218 41.90 -36.65 20.64
CA GLY A 218 41.43 -35.38 21.20
C GLY A 218 41.97 -34.18 20.43
N ALA A 219 43.28 -34.15 20.19
CA ALA A 219 43.93 -33.12 19.38
C ALA A 219 43.37 -33.10 17.95
N GLY A 220 43.18 -34.26 17.32
CA GLY A 220 42.58 -34.40 15.99
C GLY A 220 41.16 -33.85 15.92
N THR A 221 40.34 -34.08 16.94
CA THR A 221 38.96 -33.53 17.02
C THR A 221 38.99 -31.99 17.09
N GLY A 222 39.91 -31.42 17.86
CA GLY A 222 40.12 -29.97 17.94
C GLY A 222 40.59 -29.37 16.61
N ILE A 223 41.52 -30.03 15.91
CA ILE A 223 41.99 -29.63 14.58
C ILE A 223 40.84 -29.66 13.56
N LEU A 224 40.01 -30.70 13.58
CA LEU A 224 38.83 -30.80 12.71
C LEU A 224 37.80 -29.70 13.00
N GLY A 225 37.56 -29.38 14.28
CA GLY A 225 36.70 -28.26 14.67
C GLY A 225 37.23 -26.92 14.16
N TYR A 226 38.54 -26.69 14.25
CA TYR A 226 39.18 -25.48 13.72
C TYR A 226 39.16 -25.44 12.18
N MET A 227 39.40 -26.57 11.51
CA MET A 227 39.27 -26.68 10.05
C MET A 227 37.84 -26.33 9.59
N PHE A 228 36.82 -26.81 10.31
CA PHE A 228 35.44 -26.45 10.04
C PHE A 228 35.19 -24.94 10.18
N TYR A 229 35.73 -24.32 11.23
CA TYR A 229 35.67 -22.87 11.44
C TYR A 229 36.31 -22.10 10.28
N VAL A 230 37.51 -22.50 9.82
CA VAL A 230 38.19 -21.84 8.70
C VAL A 230 37.37 -21.92 7.40
N VAL A 231 36.80 -23.09 7.10
CA VAL A 231 36.01 -23.31 5.88
C VAL A 231 34.65 -22.60 5.92
N THR A 232 34.04 -22.48 7.10
CA THR A 232 32.66 -21.99 7.26
C THR A 232 32.58 -20.55 7.77
N SER A 233 33.68 -20.02 8.32
CA SER A 233 33.79 -18.71 8.98
C SER A 233 32.69 -18.45 10.02
N LYS A 234 32.12 -19.53 10.60
CA LYS A 234 31.17 -19.52 11.69
C LYS A 234 31.73 -20.36 12.82
N GLU A 235 31.51 -19.92 14.05
CA GLU A 235 31.87 -20.66 15.27
C GLU A 235 31.26 -22.08 15.24
N TYR A 236 31.96 -23.04 15.85
CA TYR A 236 31.50 -24.41 15.98
C TYR A 236 30.36 -24.46 17.01
N THR A 237 29.19 -24.00 16.59
CA THR A 237 27.94 -24.12 17.34
C THR A 237 27.08 -25.16 16.63
N TYR A 238 26.39 -26.02 17.39
CA TYR A 238 25.47 -27.01 16.82
C TYR A 238 24.40 -26.38 15.92
N GLU A 239 23.97 -25.17 16.26
CA GLU A 239 23.05 -24.36 15.46
C GLU A 239 23.68 -23.90 14.14
N ALA A 240 24.92 -23.42 14.17
CA ALA A 240 25.65 -22.99 12.98
C ALA A 240 25.91 -24.16 12.00
N LEU A 241 26.24 -25.34 12.52
CA LEU A 241 26.37 -26.57 11.72
C LEU A 241 25.04 -26.98 11.08
N ALA A 242 23.96 -26.94 11.85
CA ALA A 242 22.64 -27.29 11.36
C ALA A 242 22.17 -26.33 10.27
N GLU A 243 22.39 -25.02 10.45
CA GLU A 243 22.06 -23.97 9.49
C GLU A 243 22.87 -24.07 8.20
N VAL A 244 24.20 -24.24 8.30
CA VAL A 244 25.09 -24.29 7.13
C VAL A 244 24.81 -25.55 6.31
N THR A 245 24.59 -26.68 6.98
CA THR A 245 24.28 -27.95 6.33
C THR A 245 22.88 -27.91 5.72
N ALA A 246 21.89 -27.35 6.42
CA ALA A 246 20.53 -27.17 5.89
C ALA A 246 20.53 -26.25 4.67
N THR A 247 21.22 -25.11 4.72
CA THR A 247 21.27 -24.13 3.62
C THR A 247 21.95 -24.72 2.38
N LYS A 248 23.12 -25.36 2.54
CA LYS A 248 23.81 -26.02 1.42
C LYS A 248 22.97 -27.16 0.82
N HIS A 249 22.26 -27.91 1.67
CA HIS A 249 21.38 -28.99 1.21
C HIS A 249 20.12 -28.45 0.50
N GLN A 250 19.52 -27.37 1.01
CA GLN A 250 18.39 -26.67 0.38
C GLN A 250 18.77 -26.16 -1.02
N ILE A 251 19.90 -25.46 -1.17
CA ILE A 251 20.36 -24.96 -2.47
C ILE A 251 20.58 -26.11 -3.46
N ARG A 252 21.15 -27.23 -3.02
CA ARG A 252 21.31 -28.42 -3.87
C ARG A 252 19.97 -29.05 -4.25
N LEU A 253 19.01 -29.10 -3.32
CA LEU A 253 17.66 -29.62 -3.58
C LEU A 253 16.89 -28.72 -4.56
N TYR A 254 16.99 -27.40 -4.41
CA TYR A 254 16.40 -26.43 -5.35
C TYR A 254 16.97 -26.60 -6.75
N LYS A 255 18.30 -26.75 -6.88
CA LYS A 255 18.95 -27.05 -8.17
C LYS A 255 18.52 -28.40 -8.76
N ARG A 256 18.40 -29.44 -7.95
CA ARG A 256 17.99 -30.78 -8.43
C ARG A 256 16.55 -30.86 -8.89
N LYS A 257 15.65 -30.10 -8.25
CA LYS A 257 14.23 -30.05 -8.60
C LYS A 257 13.89 -28.94 -9.60
N ASN A 258 14.89 -28.21 -10.13
CA ASN A 258 14.69 -27.05 -10.99
C ASN A 258 13.67 -26.06 -10.41
N PHE A 259 13.70 -25.85 -9.09
CA PHE A 259 12.81 -24.91 -8.43
C PHE A 259 13.27 -23.49 -8.71
N ASP A 260 12.46 -22.74 -9.45
CA ASP A 260 12.76 -21.35 -9.78
C ASP A 260 12.40 -20.44 -8.60
N LEU A 261 13.37 -20.27 -7.71
CA LEU A 261 13.26 -19.35 -6.57
C LEU A 261 13.10 -17.90 -7.05
N ALA A 262 13.68 -17.52 -8.18
CA ALA A 262 13.59 -16.16 -8.70
C ALA A 262 12.16 -15.84 -9.12
N LYS A 263 11.49 -16.77 -9.82
CA LYS A 263 10.06 -16.66 -10.17
C LYS A 263 9.17 -16.56 -8.93
N MET A 264 9.42 -17.36 -7.89
CA MET A 264 8.65 -17.26 -6.64
C MET A 264 8.78 -15.87 -5.99
N VAL A 265 10.01 -15.36 -5.89
CA VAL A 265 10.28 -14.02 -5.32
C VAL A 265 9.64 -12.93 -6.17
N GLU A 266 9.65 -13.06 -7.49
CA GLU A 266 8.98 -12.12 -8.40
C GLU A 266 7.46 -12.12 -8.19
N LEU A 267 6.84 -13.28 -8.09
CA LEU A 267 5.41 -13.42 -7.81
C LEU A 267 5.06 -12.84 -6.42
N GLU A 268 5.89 -13.06 -5.40
CA GLU A 268 5.72 -12.45 -4.07
C GLU A 268 5.77 -10.92 -4.13
N ARG A 269 6.74 -10.36 -4.85
CA ARG A 269 6.83 -8.90 -5.07
C ARG A 269 5.61 -8.38 -5.83
N ARG A 270 5.11 -9.11 -6.83
CA ARG A 270 3.89 -8.75 -7.57
C ARG A 270 2.67 -8.74 -6.65
N ALA A 271 2.47 -9.78 -5.84
CA ALA A 271 1.38 -9.84 -4.87
C ALA A 271 1.46 -8.71 -3.84
N GLN A 272 2.65 -8.39 -3.32
CA GLN A 272 2.85 -7.26 -2.42
C GLN A 272 2.51 -5.92 -3.07
N ARG A 273 2.94 -5.69 -4.32
CA ARG A 273 2.58 -4.48 -5.08
C ARG A 273 1.08 -4.32 -5.24
N LEU A 274 0.37 -5.38 -5.62
CA LEU A 274 -1.10 -5.36 -5.77
C LEU A 274 -1.79 -5.07 -4.43
N ARG A 275 -1.35 -5.69 -3.33
CA ARG A 275 -1.89 -5.41 -1.98
C ARG A 275 -1.69 -3.95 -1.58
N LEU A 276 -0.50 -3.40 -1.82
CA LEU A 276 -0.21 -1.98 -1.56
C LEU A 276 -1.08 -1.05 -2.41
N GLN A 277 -1.29 -1.36 -3.69
CA GLN A 277 -2.16 -0.58 -4.56
C GLN A 277 -3.61 -0.58 -4.04
N ILE A 278 -4.14 -1.74 -3.64
CA ILE A 278 -5.49 -1.84 -3.05
C ILE A 278 -5.58 -1.01 -1.76
N GLU A 279 -4.55 -1.04 -0.92
CA GLU A 279 -4.52 -0.27 0.32
C GLU A 279 -4.43 1.25 0.08
N VAL A 280 -3.67 1.69 -0.92
CA VAL A 280 -3.65 3.10 -1.33
C VAL A 280 -5.02 3.55 -1.82
N ILE A 281 -5.68 2.74 -2.68
CA ILE A 281 -7.03 3.03 -3.13
C ILE A 281 -7.99 3.07 -1.94
N ARG A 282 -7.89 2.13 -0.99
CA ARG A 282 -8.72 2.13 0.22
C ARG A 282 -8.59 3.44 1.00
N LYS A 283 -7.36 3.95 1.18
CA LYS A 283 -7.11 5.22 1.86
C LYS A 283 -7.69 6.42 1.12
N GLU A 284 -7.70 6.41 -0.23
CA GLU A 284 -8.30 7.48 -1.05
C GLU A 284 -9.83 7.59 -0.86
N TYR A 285 -10.50 6.47 -0.60
CA TYR A 285 -11.95 6.41 -0.38
C TYR A 285 -12.36 6.52 1.08
N GLN A 286 -11.41 6.58 2.02
CA GLN A 286 -11.72 6.72 3.44
C GLN A 286 -12.05 8.20 3.71
N PRO A 287 -13.17 8.52 4.39
CA PRO A 287 -13.57 9.91 4.60
C PRO A 287 -12.49 10.65 5.41
N THR A 288 -12.06 11.80 4.91
CA THR A 288 -11.07 12.65 5.59
C THR A 288 -11.67 13.18 6.89
N ARG A 289 -10.86 13.35 7.95
CA ARG A 289 -11.32 13.88 9.25
C ARG A 289 -12.12 15.20 9.11
N GLU A 290 -11.71 16.06 8.18
CA GLU A 290 -12.39 17.32 7.85
C GLU A 290 -13.86 17.09 7.42
N MET A 291 -14.14 16.01 6.68
CA MET A 291 -15.50 15.66 6.28
C MET A 291 -16.34 15.11 7.44
N LEU A 292 -15.71 14.42 8.40
CA LEU A 292 -16.39 13.96 9.62
C LEU A 292 -16.75 15.15 10.52
N GLU A 293 -15.86 16.14 10.60
CA GLU A 293 -16.12 17.39 11.34
C GLU A 293 -17.21 18.24 10.68
N GLU A 294 -17.29 18.30 9.33
CA GLU A 294 -18.40 18.95 8.63
C GLU A 294 -19.76 18.27 8.89
N VAL A 295 -19.79 16.93 8.95
CA VAL A 295 -21.01 16.19 9.30
C VAL A 295 -21.41 16.44 10.75
N ASP A 296 -20.46 16.40 11.69
CA ASP A 296 -20.73 16.69 13.10
C ASP A 296 -21.18 18.15 13.32
N ALA A 297 -20.61 19.10 12.57
CA ALA A 297 -21.04 20.50 12.60
C ALA A 297 -22.45 20.68 12.01
N GLY A 298 -22.77 19.99 10.90
CA GLY A 298 -24.11 20.01 10.30
C GLY A 298 -25.18 19.44 11.23
N VAL A 299 -24.92 18.30 11.86
CA VAL A 299 -25.82 17.68 12.85
C VAL A 299 -26.04 18.59 14.06
N ARG A 300 -25.01 19.34 14.48
CA ARG A 300 -25.13 20.27 15.61
C ARG A 300 -25.97 21.50 15.31
N VAL A 301 -26.02 21.93 14.05
CA VAL A 301 -26.84 23.08 13.59
C VAL A 301 -28.31 22.70 13.40
N GLU A 302 -28.62 21.45 13.04
CA GLU A 302 -30.02 20.97 12.95
C GLU A 302 -30.64 20.68 14.33
N ALA A 303 -29.83 20.51 15.37
CA ALA A 303 -30.29 20.23 16.74
C ALA A 303 -30.57 21.49 17.61
N THR A 304 -30.35 22.70 17.07
CA THR A 304 -30.57 24.00 17.73
C THR A 304 -31.60 24.84 16.99
#